data_AF-A0A8J3N3Z1-F1
#
_entry.id   AF-A0A8J3N3Z1-F1
#
_cell.length_a   1.000
_cell.length_b   1.000
_cell.length_c   1.000
_cell.angle_alpha   90.00
_cell.angle_beta   90.00
_cell.angle_gamma   90.00
#
_symmetry.space_group_name_H-M   'P 1'
#
loop_
_entity.id
_entity.type
_entity.pdbx_description
1 polymer ?
#
loop_
_entity_poly.entity_id
_entity_poly.type
_entity_poly.pdbx_seq_one_letter_code
_entity_poly.pdbx_strand_id
1 'polypeptide(L)'
;MPARHPSGRKWRFTREPYFLVAELSYEQIRGFLPRWYGISIPLGKGTASASAVRTQQLIDELLAATQKNEAVRHLAGTPLLLTLMAIMLQNGTRLPERRVELYQAVTKTLLESRNEIKSLPRLYEDEAIQRLGKLAFTMQGVGNNLAHRAKVEACSSYGYPCSAAERARQDRPGGAGR
;
A
#
# COMPACT_ATOMS: atom_id res chain seq x y z
N MET A 1 11.88 -29.06 -12.54
CA MET A 1 12.55 -28.61 -11.30
C MET A 1 11.65 -27.58 -10.62
N PRO A 2 11.11 -27.81 -9.41
CA PRO A 2 10.23 -26.84 -8.77
C PRO A 2 11.02 -25.61 -8.31
N ALA A 3 10.59 -24.42 -8.75
CA ALA A 3 11.17 -23.15 -8.37
C ALA A 3 11.03 -22.92 -6.85
N ARG A 4 12.16 -22.66 -6.17
CA ARG A 4 12.18 -22.35 -4.73
C ARG A 4 11.87 -20.89 -4.48
N HIS A 5 11.04 -20.63 -3.46
CA HIS A 5 10.76 -19.31 -2.92
C HIS A 5 12.00 -18.75 -2.18
N PRO A 6 12.27 -17.43 -2.19
CA PRO A 6 13.37 -16.79 -1.42
C PRO A 6 13.23 -16.88 0.12
N SER A 7 12.26 -17.66 0.63
CA SER A 7 12.09 -17.94 2.08
C SER A 7 11.77 -19.41 2.39
N GLY A 8 12.11 -20.34 1.49
CA GLY A 8 12.09 -21.78 1.78
C GLY A 8 10.72 -22.47 1.82
N ARG A 9 9.60 -21.76 1.59
CA ARG A 9 8.28 -22.40 1.47
C ARG A 9 8.07 -23.05 0.10
N LYS A 10 7.69 -24.32 0.08
CA LYS A 10 7.28 -25.06 -1.13
C LYS A 10 5.83 -24.68 -1.48
N TRP A 11 5.63 -24.05 -2.64
CA TRP A 11 4.30 -23.93 -3.24
C TRP A 11 3.74 -25.33 -3.51
N ARG A 12 2.53 -25.64 -3.03
CA ARG A 12 1.80 -26.88 -3.33
C ARG A 12 0.82 -26.66 -4.49
N PHE A 13 1.35 -26.37 -5.69
CA PHE A 13 0.58 -26.44 -6.93
C PHE A 13 0.95 -27.76 -7.61
N THR A 14 0.37 -28.86 -7.12
CA THR A 14 0.91 -30.18 -7.44
C THR A 14 0.41 -30.77 -8.75
N ARG A 15 -0.59 -30.17 -9.44
CA ARG A 15 -1.15 -30.75 -10.68
C ARG A 15 -1.69 -29.78 -11.75
N GLU A 16 -1.71 -28.46 -11.54
CA GLU A 16 -2.25 -27.48 -12.50
C GLU A 16 -1.17 -26.51 -13.00
N PRO A 17 -1.19 -26.07 -14.27
CA PRO A 17 -0.32 -25.01 -14.74
C PRO A 17 -0.63 -23.72 -13.97
N TYR A 18 0.41 -23.14 -13.36
CA TYR A 18 0.31 -21.87 -12.66
C TYR A 18 1.07 -20.79 -13.45
N PHE A 19 0.56 -19.57 -13.38
CA PHE A 19 1.18 -18.40 -14.00
C PHE A 19 1.50 -17.38 -12.90
N LEU A 20 2.58 -16.64 -13.08
CA LEU A 20 2.95 -15.53 -12.22
C LEU A 20 2.75 -14.22 -12.97
N VAL A 21 2.28 -13.21 -12.25
CA VAL A 21 2.23 -11.85 -12.80
C VAL A 21 3.66 -11.31 -12.77
N ALA A 22 4.20 -11.07 -13.95
CA ALA A 22 5.52 -10.48 -14.10
C ALA A 22 5.51 -9.00 -13.67
N GLU A 23 6.69 -8.52 -13.26
CA GLU A 23 6.88 -7.09 -13.01
C GLU A 23 6.75 -6.30 -14.31
N LEU A 24 6.29 -5.05 -14.18
CA LEU A 24 6.20 -4.14 -15.31
C LEU A 24 7.59 -3.83 -15.86
N SER A 25 7.72 -3.94 -17.18
CA SER A 25 8.87 -3.44 -17.91
C SER A 25 8.86 -1.92 -18.00
N TYR A 26 10.01 -1.34 -18.34
CA TYR A 26 10.13 0.10 -18.55
C TYR A 26 9.14 0.61 -19.63
N GLU A 27 8.99 -0.11 -20.75
CA GLU A 27 8.03 0.26 -21.80
C GLU A 27 6.57 0.16 -21.33
N GLN A 28 6.26 -0.82 -20.47
CA GLN A 28 4.93 -0.92 -19.88
C GLN A 28 4.65 0.25 -18.91
N ILE A 29 5.63 0.65 -18.10
CA ILE A 29 5.54 1.83 -17.22
C ILE A 29 5.34 3.10 -18.07
N ARG A 30 6.16 3.28 -19.11
CA ARG A 30 6.06 4.40 -20.06
C ARG A 30 4.70 4.48 -20.75
N GLY A 31 4.13 3.33 -21.11
CA GLY A 31 2.79 3.28 -21.68
C GLY A 31 1.68 3.48 -20.64
N PHE A 32 1.90 3.09 -19.38
CA PHE A 32 0.90 3.15 -18.31
C PHE A 32 0.64 4.59 -17.84
N LEU A 33 1.70 5.36 -17.58
CA LEU A 33 1.60 6.66 -16.93
C LEU A 33 0.71 7.69 -17.66
N PRO A 34 0.82 7.87 -19.00
CA PRO A 34 -0.05 8.80 -19.71
C PRO A 34 -1.53 8.43 -19.60
N ARG A 35 -1.85 7.13 -19.65
CA ARG A 35 -3.23 6.62 -19.51
C ARG A 35 -3.76 6.81 -18.10
N TRP A 36 -2.93 6.56 -17.09
CA TRP A 36 -3.31 6.76 -15.70
C TRP A 36 -3.60 8.24 -15.41
N TYR A 37 -2.66 9.13 -15.73
CA TYR A 37 -2.84 10.56 -15.46
C TYR A 37 -3.96 11.20 -16.27
N GLY A 38 -4.18 10.74 -17.51
CA GLY A 38 -5.31 11.21 -18.34
C GLY A 38 -6.68 10.92 -17.74
N ILE A 39 -6.79 9.92 -16.85
CA ILE A 39 -8.03 9.60 -16.13
C ILE A 39 -8.02 10.22 -14.72
N SER A 40 -6.86 10.26 -14.05
CA SER A 40 -6.75 10.66 -12.64
C SER A 40 -6.73 12.16 -12.40
N ILE A 41 -6.37 12.97 -13.40
CA ILE A 41 -6.35 14.43 -13.32
C ILE A 41 -7.58 14.95 -14.08
N PRO A 42 -8.64 15.40 -13.38
CA PRO A 42 -9.76 16.07 -14.04
C PRO A 42 -9.25 17.32 -14.77
N LEU A 43 -9.81 17.62 -15.94
CA LEU A 43 -9.68 18.94 -16.56
C LEU A 43 -10.30 19.96 -15.59
N GLY A 44 -9.47 20.56 -14.73
CA GLY A 44 -9.91 21.57 -13.78
C GLY A 44 -10.41 22.84 -14.48
N LYS A 45 -10.92 23.82 -13.72
CA LYS A 45 -11.33 25.15 -14.21
C LYS A 45 -10.18 26.02 -14.78
N GLY A 46 -9.00 25.44 -15.01
CA GLY A 46 -7.87 26.09 -15.67
C GLY A 46 -7.92 25.86 -17.18
N THR A 47 -6.97 26.44 -17.91
CA THR A 47 -6.83 26.16 -19.34
C THR A 47 -6.34 24.73 -19.55
N ALA A 48 -6.94 24.00 -20.51
CA ALA A 48 -6.56 22.62 -20.82
C ALA A 48 -5.05 22.45 -21.08
N SER A 49 -4.42 23.49 -21.65
CA SER A 49 -2.99 23.55 -21.91
C SER A 49 -2.12 23.49 -20.65
N ALA A 50 -2.46 24.23 -19.59
CA ALA A 50 -1.66 24.21 -18.35
C ALA A 50 -1.71 22.85 -17.63
N SER A 51 -2.88 22.19 -17.64
CA SER A 51 -3.04 20.84 -17.08
C SER A 51 -2.24 19.80 -17.87
N ALA A 52 -2.23 19.90 -19.21
CA ALA A 52 -1.46 19.02 -20.06
C ALA A 52 0.05 19.16 -19.82
N VAL A 53 0.57 20.38 -19.70
CA VAL A 53 1.98 20.64 -19.39
C VAL A 53 2.37 20.04 -18.04
N ARG A 54 1.56 20.26 -17.00
CA ARG A 54 1.84 19.70 -15.67
C ARG A 54 1.81 18.18 -15.68
N THR A 55 0.85 17.59 -16.38
CA THR A 55 0.75 16.13 -16.53
C THR A 55 1.99 15.55 -17.22
N GLN A 56 2.47 16.20 -18.28
CA GLN A 56 3.67 15.76 -18.97
C GLN A 56 4.91 15.84 -18.06
N GLN A 57 5.05 16.91 -17.27
CA GLN A 57 6.14 17.03 -16.30
C GLN A 57 6.13 15.89 -15.27
N LEU A 58 4.96 15.51 -14.75
CA LEU A 58 4.82 14.39 -13.80
C LEU A 58 5.25 13.06 -14.42
N ILE A 59 4.86 12.82 -15.68
CA ILE A 59 5.25 11.63 -16.43
C ILE A 59 6.76 11.59 -16.61
N ASP A 60 7.34 12.68 -17.09
CA ASP A 60 8.78 12.77 -17.38
C ASP A 60 9.61 12.61 -16.09
N GLU A 61 9.17 13.21 -14.99
CA GLU A 61 9.82 13.11 -13.68
C GLU A 61 9.83 11.66 -13.17
N LEU A 62 8.68 10.96 -13.21
CA LEU A 62 8.60 9.57 -12.75
C LEU A 62 9.40 8.63 -13.66
N LEU A 63 9.37 8.84 -14.99
CA LEU A 63 10.18 8.05 -15.92
C LEU A 63 11.67 8.28 -15.70
N ALA A 64 12.09 9.53 -15.57
CA ALA A 64 13.48 9.87 -15.28
C ALA A 64 13.93 9.23 -13.96
N ALA A 65 13.10 9.24 -12.92
CA ALA A 65 13.40 8.61 -11.65
C ALA A 65 13.57 7.09 -11.79
N THR A 66 12.72 6.41 -12.57
CA THR A 66 12.86 4.96 -12.82
C THR A 66 14.09 4.59 -13.66
N GLN A 67 14.67 5.52 -14.41
CA GLN A 67 15.93 5.29 -15.13
C GLN A 67 17.16 5.59 -14.27
N LYS A 68 17.10 6.62 -13.43
CA LYS A 68 18.24 7.12 -12.65
C LYS A 68 18.41 6.41 -11.30
N ASN A 69 17.35 5.82 -10.76
CA ASN A 69 17.33 5.22 -9.44
C ASN A 69 16.74 3.80 -9.48
N GLU A 70 17.61 2.82 -9.24
CA GLU A 70 17.26 1.39 -9.24
C GLU A 70 16.22 1.04 -8.18
N ALA A 71 16.26 1.70 -7.01
CA ALA A 71 15.28 1.47 -5.95
C ALA A 71 13.88 1.89 -6.41
N VAL A 72 13.76 3.07 -7.02
CA VAL A 72 12.51 3.55 -7.64
C VAL A 72 12.06 2.62 -8.77
N ARG A 73 12.98 2.14 -9.61
CA ARG A 73 12.70 1.18 -10.69
C ARG A 73 12.09 -0.11 -10.17
N HIS A 74 12.65 -0.67 -9.10
CA HIS A 74 12.15 -1.89 -8.48
C HIS A 74 10.77 -1.70 -7.85
N LEU A 75 10.49 -0.54 -7.25
CA LEU A 75 9.13 -0.21 -6.78
C LEU A 75 8.16 -0.12 -7.96
N ALA A 76 8.54 0.58 -9.03
CA ALA A 76 7.69 0.82 -10.21
C ALA A 76 7.33 -0.47 -10.97
N GLY A 77 8.11 -1.54 -10.82
CA GLY A 77 7.79 -2.86 -11.37
C GLY A 77 6.50 -3.47 -10.82
N THR A 78 6.06 -3.07 -9.62
CA THR A 78 4.78 -3.50 -9.06
C THR A 78 3.68 -2.49 -9.44
N PRO A 79 2.63 -2.87 -10.20
CA PRO A 79 1.60 -1.93 -10.67
C PRO A 79 0.96 -1.09 -9.57
N LEU A 80 0.69 -1.69 -8.41
CA LEU A 80 0.14 -0.98 -7.24
C LEU A 80 1.10 0.08 -6.69
N LEU A 81 2.40 -0.19 -6.66
CA LEU A 81 3.36 0.79 -6.16
C LEU A 81 3.58 1.91 -7.17
N LEU A 82 3.54 1.59 -8.47
CA LEU A 82 3.58 2.59 -9.53
C LEU A 82 2.42 3.58 -9.40
N THR A 83 1.19 3.11 -9.17
CA THR A 83 0.03 4.00 -8.99
C THR A 83 0.16 4.86 -7.73
N LEU A 84 0.65 4.29 -6.64
CA LEU A 84 0.89 5.02 -5.40
C LEU A 84 1.96 6.11 -5.57
N MET A 85 3.05 5.82 -6.27
CA MET A 85 4.06 6.83 -6.61
C MET A 85 3.50 7.93 -7.52
N ALA A 86 2.66 7.56 -8.50
CA ALA A 86 2.02 8.53 -9.37
C ALA A 86 1.11 9.50 -8.59
N ILE A 87 0.36 8.98 -7.60
CA ILE A 87 -0.47 9.78 -6.68
C ILE A 87 0.41 10.68 -5.79
N MET A 88 1.51 10.16 -5.23
CA MET A 88 2.44 10.93 -4.41
C MET A 88 3.01 12.13 -5.18
N LEU A 89 3.46 11.90 -6.41
CA LEU A 89 4.04 12.94 -7.24
C LEU A 89 3.01 14.00 -7.66
N GLN A 90 1.78 13.57 -7.95
CA GLN A 90 0.65 14.47 -8.19
C GLN A 90 0.40 15.40 -6.99
N ASN A 91 0.54 14.89 -5.76
CA ASN A 91 0.37 15.65 -4.53
C ASN A 91 1.63 16.44 -4.11
N GLY A 92 2.68 16.48 -4.95
CA GLY A 92 3.92 17.22 -4.66
C GLY A 92 4.83 16.55 -3.64
N THR A 93 4.65 15.25 -3.38
CA THR A 93 5.53 14.48 -2.48
C THR A 93 6.72 13.91 -3.26
N ARG A 94 7.89 13.83 -2.62
CA ARG A 94 9.09 13.19 -3.21
C ARG A 94 8.88 11.70 -3.41
N LEU A 95 9.50 11.15 -4.45
CA LEU A 95 9.44 9.72 -4.72
C LEU A 95 10.18 8.91 -3.63
N PRO A 96 9.58 7.81 -3.15
CA PRO A 96 10.20 6.97 -2.15
C PRO A 96 11.23 6.04 -2.78
N GLU A 97 12.24 5.64 -2.00
CA GLU A 97 13.20 4.61 -2.43
C GLU A 97 12.87 3.26 -1.79
N ARG A 98 12.06 3.25 -0.72
CA ARG A 98 11.69 2.04 0.01
C ARG A 98 10.17 1.87 0.08
N ARG A 99 9.71 0.62 0.03
CA ARG A 99 8.28 0.27 0.16
C ARG A 99 7.65 0.84 1.44
N VAL A 100 8.41 0.83 2.54
CA VAL A 100 7.95 1.35 3.84
C VAL A 100 7.68 2.86 3.77
N GLU A 101 8.59 3.62 3.18
CA GLU A 101 8.45 5.07 3.00
C GLU A 101 7.24 5.40 2.11
N LEU A 102 7.05 4.63 1.04
CA LEU A 102 5.90 4.75 0.15
C LEU A 102 4.59 4.56 0.92
N TYR A 103 4.48 3.48 1.69
CA TYR A 103 3.27 3.22 2.48
C TYR A 103 3.02 4.28 3.53
N GLN A 104 4.06 4.73 4.25
CA GLN A 104 3.93 5.82 5.22
C GLN A 104 3.41 7.11 4.57
N ALA A 105 4.02 7.54 3.46
CA ALA A 105 3.63 8.77 2.78
C ALA A 105 2.19 8.71 2.22
N VAL A 106 1.81 7.57 1.64
CA VAL A 106 0.45 7.36 1.12
C VAL A 106 -0.56 7.30 2.27
N THR A 107 -0.28 6.55 3.33
CA THR A 107 -1.18 6.44 4.48
C THR A 107 -1.40 7.80 5.13
N LYS A 108 -0.32 8.58 5.35
CA LYS A 108 -0.42 9.95 5.85
C LYS A 108 -1.31 10.82 4.96
N THR A 109 -1.07 10.79 3.64
CA THR A 109 -1.88 11.52 2.65
C THR A 109 -3.36 11.12 2.73
N LEU A 110 -3.66 9.83 2.83
CA LEU A 110 -5.03 9.31 2.92
C LEU A 110 -5.74 9.68 4.22
N LEU A 111 -5.01 9.81 5.32
CA LEU A 111 -5.56 10.17 6.63
C LEU A 111 -5.81 11.67 6.76
N GLU A 112 -4.88 12.49 6.28
CA GLU A 112 -4.93 13.95 6.44
C GLU A 112 -5.76 14.60 5.31
N SER A 113 -5.28 14.51 4.06
CA SER A 113 -5.85 15.23 2.92
C SER A 113 -7.26 14.77 2.55
N ARG A 114 -7.54 13.47 2.65
CA ARG A 114 -8.87 12.94 2.29
C ARG A 114 -9.95 13.33 3.30
N ASN A 115 -9.62 13.44 4.58
CA ASN A 115 -10.58 13.82 5.60
C ASN A 115 -11.00 15.29 5.44
N GLU A 116 -10.05 16.16 5.09
CA GLU A 116 -10.34 17.57 4.76
C GLU A 116 -11.32 17.70 3.61
N ILE A 117 -11.09 16.98 2.50
CA ILE A 117 -11.98 16.99 1.33
C ILE A 117 -13.40 16.51 1.70
N LYS A 118 -13.52 15.62 2.68
CA LYS A 118 -14.80 15.07 3.14
C LYS A 118 -15.41 15.82 4.31
N SER A 119 -14.81 16.94 4.76
CA SER A 119 -15.21 17.65 5.97
C SER A 119 -15.29 16.75 7.22
N LEU A 120 -14.42 15.75 7.29
CA LEU A 120 -14.29 14.84 8.43
C LEU A 120 -13.14 15.31 9.36
N PRO A 121 -13.19 14.98 10.66
CA PRO A 121 -12.07 15.26 11.57
C PRO A 121 -10.77 14.63 11.05
N ARG A 122 -9.66 15.37 11.19
CA ARG A 122 -8.33 14.80 10.91
C ARG A 122 -8.07 13.63 11.85
N LEU A 123 -7.59 12.52 11.28
CA LEU A 123 -7.13 11.38 12.07
C LEU A 123 -5.60 11.38 11.98
N TYR A 124 -4.94 11.65 13.10
CA TYR A 124 -3.47 11.67 13.13
C TYR A 124 -2.92 10.25 12.99
N GLU A 125 -1.70 10.15 12.47
CA GLU A 125 -1.05 8.86 12.19
C GLU A 125 -0.99 7.96 13.43
N ASP A 126 -0.60 8.49 14.59
CA ASP A 126 -0.54 7.72 15.84
C ASP A 126 -1.91 7.17 16.26
N GLU A 127 -2.95 7.99 16.12
CA GLU A 127 -4.33 7.60 16.45
C GLU A 127 -4.85 6.55 15.45
N ALA A 128 -4.52 6.70 14.17
CA ALA A 128 -4.82 5.73 13.14
C ALA A 128 -4.12 4.39 13.39
N ILE A 129 -2.83 4.39 13.74
CA ILE A 129 -2.07 3.18 14.05
C ILE A 129 -2.68 2.48 15.27
N GLN A 130 -3.01 3.22 16.33
CA GLN A 130 -3.62 2.62 17.53
C GLN A 130 -4.98 1.98 17.23
N ARG A 131 -5.85 2.66 16.48
CA ARG A 131 -7.22 2.18 16.23
C ARG A 131 -7.28 1.14 15.12
N LEU A 132 -6.63 1.40 13.98
CA LEU A 132 -6.67 0.53 12.80
C LEU A 132 -5.66 -0.61 12.87
N GLY A 133 -4.55 -0.44 13.59
CA GLY A 133 -3.51 -1.48 13.73
C GLY A 133 -4.05 -2.75 14.38
N LYS A 134 -4.86 -2.63 15.44
CA LYS A 134 -5.53 -3.78 16.07
C LYS A 134 -6.48 -4.49 15.11
N LEU A 135 -7.27 -3.72 14.36
CA LEU A 135 -8.18 -4.29 13.37
C LEU A 135 -7.39 -5.05 12.28
N ALA A 136 -6.35 -4.43 11.72
CA ALA A 136 -5.48 -5.03 10.72
C ALA A 136 -4.82 -6.32 11.24
N PHE A 137 -4.31 -6.31 12.48
CA PHE A 137 -3.74 -7.49 13.12
C PHE A 137 -4.76 -8.63 13.25
N THR A 138 -5.96 -8.34 13.75
CA THR A 138 -7.02 -9.37 13.86
C THR A 138 -7.48 -9.90 12.51
N MET A 139 -7.50 -9.05 11.48
CA MET A 139 -7.82 -9.45 10.11
C MET A 139 -6.76 -10.39 9.55
N GLN A 140 -5.48 -10.07 9.75
CA GLN A 140 -4.36 -10.87 9.30
C GLN A 140 -4.30 -12.24 9.99
N GLY A 141 -4.58 -12.30 11.31
CA GLY A 141 -4.60 -13.56 12.06
C GLY A 141 -5.71 -14.52 11.64
N VAL A 142 -6.88 -14.00 11.22
CA VAL A 142 -8.02 -14.81 10.74
C VAL A 142 -7.89 -15.15 9.24
N GLY A 143 -6.93 -14.54 8.53
CA GLY A 143 -6.79 -14.68 7.08
C GLY A 143 -7.94 -14.03 6.29
N ASN A 144 -8.63 -13.05 6.90
CA ASN A 144 -9.76 -12.36 6.29
C ASN A 144 -9.38 -10.90 5.98
N ASN A 145 -9.59 -10.48 4.73
CA ASN A 145 -9.27 -9.13 4.25
C ASN A 145 -10.46 -8.15 4.37
N LEU A 146 -11.60 -8.60 4.90
CA LEU A 146 -12.81 -7.81 5.10
C LEU A 146 -13.19 -7.73 6.59
N ALA A 147 -13.70 -6.58 7.00
CA ALA A 147 -14.26 -6.36 8.34
C ALA A 147 -15.72 -5.90 8.24
N HIS A 148 -16.62 -6.64 8.87
CA HIS A 148 -18.00 -6.19 9.05
C HIS A 148 -18.08 -5.05 10.06
N ARG A 149 -19.05 -4.14 9.88
CA ARG A 149 -19.27 -2.97 10.74
C ARG A 149 -19.26 -3.30 12.24
N ALA A 150 -19.98 -4.34 12.65
CA ALA A 150 -20.01 -4.79 14.04
C ALA A 150 -18.61 -5.15 14.59
N LYS A 151 -17.75 -5.76 13.76
CA LYS A 151 -16.36 -6.09 14.13
C LYS A 151 -15.49 -4.85 14.26
N VAL A 152 -15.71 -3.84 13.40
CA VAL A 152 -15.01 -2.55 13.46
C VAL A 152 -15.40 -1.82 14.76
N GLU A 153 -16.69 -1.73 15.06
CA GLU A 153 -17.21 -1.09 16.28
C GLU A 153 -16.70 -1.80 17.55
N ALA A 154 -16.73 -3.14 17.58
CA ALA A 154 -16.19 -3.92 18.70
C ALA A 154 -14.68 -3.73 18.91
N CYS A 155 -13.90 -3.60 17.84
CA CYS A 155 -12.46 -3.33 17.95
C CYS A 155 -12.17 -1.89 18.40
N SER A 156 -13.06 -0.94 18.05
CA SER A 156 -12.89 0.48 18.37
C SER A 156 -13.31 0.85 19.80
N SER A 157 -14.23 0.11 20.43
CA SER A 157 -14.71 0.41 21.79
C SER A 157 -13.76 -0.02 22.92
N TYR A 158 -12.79 -0.88 22.65
CA TYR A 158 -11.80 -1.35 23.63
C TYR A 158 -10.43 -0.70 23.41
N GLY A 159 -10.28 0.52 23.92
CA GLY A 159 -9.00 1.22 24.04
C GLY A 159 -8.16 0.66 25.19
N TYR A 160 -7.46 -0.46 24.98
CA TYR A 160 -6.35 -0.92 25.82
C TYR A 160 -5.32 -1.67 24.96
N PRO A 161 -4.00 -1.53 25.23
CA PRO A 161 -2.94 -2.05 24.37
C PRO A 161 -2.84 -3.58 24.45
N CYS A 162 -2.98 -4.23 23.29
CA CYS A 162 -2.78 -5.67 23.11
C CYS A 162 -1.28 -6.00 23.01
N SER A 163 -0.49 -5.69 24.05
CA SER A 163 0.93 -6.06 24.10
C SER A 163 1.32 -6.87 25.35
N ALA A 164 0.41 -7.01 26.31
CA ALA A 164 0.62 -7.81 27.53
C ALA A 164 -0.11 -9.17 27.50
N ALA A 165 -1.27 -9.27 26.84
CA ALA A 165 -2.13 -10.46 26.92
C ALA A 165 -1.68 -11.63 26.01
N GLU A 166 -0.93 -11.36 24.95
CA GLU A 166 -0.50 -12.40 23.99
C GLU A 166 0.77 -13.14 24.44
N ARG A 167 1.65 -12.52 25.23
CA ARG A 167 2.77 -13.21 25.89
C ARG A 167 2.29 -14.28 26.88
N ALA A 168 1.17 -14.04 27.57
CA ALA A 168 0.61 -15.00 28.52
C ALA A 168 -0.04 -16.24 27.86
N ARG A 169 -0.26 -16.25 26.54
CA ARG A 169 -0.78 -17.42 25.82
C ARG A 169 0.31 -18.27 25.17
N GLN A 170 1.50 -17.72 24.93
CA GLN A 170 2.65 -18.44 24.36
C GLN A 170 3.44 -19.23 25.43
N ASP A 171 3.39 -18.81 26.70
CA ASP A 171 4.15 -19.41 27.82
C ASP A 171 3.39 -20.47 28.64
N ARG A 172 2.34 -21.12 28.10
CA ARG A 172 1.85 -22.34 28.77
C ARG A 172 2.84 -23.48 28.49
N PRO A 173 3.53 -24.04 29.50
CA PRO A 173 4.29 -25.24 29.31
C PRO A 173 3.32 -26.38 28.98
N GLY A 174 3.59 -27.09 27.90
CA GLY A 174 2.89 -28.31 27.54
C GLY A 174 3.20 -29.41 28.56
N GLY A 175 2.14 -30.05 29.05
CA GLY A 175 2.14 -31.41 29.59
C GLY A 175 2.46 -31.58 31.08
N ALA A 176 1.52 -32.15 31.83
CA ALA A 176 1.70 -33.43 32.53
C ALA A 176 0.45 -33.81 33.36
N GLY A 177 -0.04 -35.04 33.14
CA GLY A 177 -0.63 -35.91 34.17
C GLY A 177 -2.14 -35.78 34.44
N ARG A 178 -2.94 -36.70 33.91
CA ARG A 178 -3.18 -38.01 34.54
C ARG A 178 -3.86 -38.95 33.55
#